data_AF-A0A0R3INV1-F1
#
_entry.id   AF-A0A0R3INV1-F1
#
_cell.length_a   1.000
_cell.length_b   1.000
_cell.length_c   1.000
_cell.angle_alpha   90.00
_cell.angle_beta   90.00
_cell.angle_gamma   90.00
#
_symmetry.space_group_name_H-M   'P 1'
#
loop_
_entity.id
_entity.type
_entity.pdbx_description
1 polymer ?
#
loop_
_entity_poly.entity_id
_entity_poly.type
_entity_poly.pdbx_seq_one_letter_code
_entity_poly.pdbx_strand_id
1 'polypeptide(L)'
;MPITNASSDEDGLTLQDLILTLKGDRTYKDLEEASGGVVKAQRWNQITNGIKVKEFPEPASIEGMARALNVKLDVILLSIARSVGLPVEEDVSRLAAMLPPGAEKLGDAQLGLMLSLLREMIKASENDDNGDAESAPKVLGSKTKPEPEAPKKATRRTKGRTPNQ
;
A
#
# COMPACT_ATOMS: atom_id res chain seq x y z
N MET A 1 -11.81 -40.01 -1.55
CA MET A 1 -12.38 -38.72 -1.13
C MET A 1 -11.39 -37.63 -1.51
N PRO A 2 -11.61 -36.81 -2.55
CA PRO A 2 -10.72 -35.71 -2.83
C PRO A 2 -11.17 -34.49 -2.01
N ILE A 3 -10.28 -33.96 -1.18
CA ILE A 3 -10.44 -32.62 -0.63
C ILE A 3 -9.79 -31.71 -1.66
N THR A 4 -10.57 -31.20 -2.61
CA THR A 4 -10.14 -30.13 -3.50
C THR A 4 -10.10 -28.85 -2.67
N ASN A 5 -8.95 -28.53 -2.09
CA ASN A 5 -8.68 -27.16 -1.68
C ASN A 5 -8.39 -26.37 -2.95
N ALA A 6 -9.46 -25.88 -3.59
CA ALA A 6 -9.34 -24.77 -4.52
C ALA A 6 -9.01 -23.53 -3.66
N SER A 7 -7.75 -23.36 -3.28
CA SER A 7 -7.27 -22.03 -2.88
C SER A 7 -7.00 -21.28 -4.17
N SER A 8 -7.72 -20.19 -4.33
CA SER A 8 -7.65 -19.20 -5.38
C SER A 8 -6.21 -19.04 -5.91
N ASP A 9 -6.04 -19.13 -7.22
CA ASP A 9 -4.77 -18.90 -7.93
C ASP A 9 -4.23 -17.44 -7.77
N GLU A 10 -4.90 -16.62 -6.95
CA GLU A 10 -4.58 -15.22 -6.63
C GLU A 10 -3.74 -15.07 -5.33
N ASP A 11 -3.71 -16.09 -4.45
CA ASP A 11 -3.13 -15.94 -3.09
C ASP A 11 -1.60 -16.14 -3.02
N GLY A 12 -0.95 -16.44 -4.15
CA GLY A 12 0.49 -16.70 -4.25
C GLY A 12 0.93 -18.02 -3.58
N LEU A 13 2.20 -18.41 -3.79
CA LEU A 13 2.72 -19.71 -3.33
C LEU A 13 2.82 -19.80 -1.80
N THR A 14 2.27 -20.87 -1.22
CA THR A 14 2.49 -21.21 0.20
C THR A 14 3.86 -21.86 0.41
N LEU A 15 4.32 -21.98 1.66
CA LEU A 15 5.59 -22.66 1.96
C LEU A 15 5.59 -24.12 1.49
N GLN A 16 4.45 -24.82 1.59
CA GLN A 16 4.32 -26.19 1.11
C GLN A 16 4.52 -26.26 -0.41
N ASP A 17 3.84 -25.41 -1.16
CA ASP A 17 3.92 -25.36 -2.62
C ASP A 17 5.33 -24.99 -3.07
N LEU A 18 5.96 -24.03 -2.38
CA LEU A 18 7.33 -23.61 -2.65
C LEU A 18 8.32 -24.76 -2.47
N ILE A 19 8.20 -25.53 -1.38
CA ILE A 19 9.07 -26.69 -1.13
C ILE A 19 8.84 -27.77 -2.19
N LEU A 20 7.59 -28.11 -2.49
CA LEU A 20 7.27 -29.14 -3.48
C LEU A 20 7.78 -28.76 -4.88
N THR A 21 7.68 -27.47 -5.24
CA THR A 21 8.15 -26.94 -6.52
C THR A 21 9.67 -26.95 -6.62
N LEU A 22 10.37 -26.53 -5.56
CA LEU A 22 11.82 -26.30 -5.62
C LEU A 22 12.67 -27.48 -5.17
N LYS A 23 12.11 -28.45 -4.43
CA LYS A 23 12.84 -29.62 -3.95
C LYS A 23 13.45 -30.41 -5.11
N GLY A 24 12.68 -30.63 -6.18
CA GLY A 24 13.07 -31.51 -7.28
C GLY A 24 13.43 -32.92 -6.79
N ASP A 25 14.52 -33.48 -7.31
CA ASP A 25 15.00 -34.82 -6.96
C ASP A 25 15.73 -34.89 -5.60
N ARG A 26 16.00 -33.75 -4.97
CA ARG A 26 16.71 -33.69 -3.67
C ARG A 26 15.88 -34.37 -2.58
N THR A 27 16.52 -35.14 -1.72
CA THR A 27 15.89 -35.72 -0.54
C THR A 27 15.70 -34.67 0.56
N TYR A 28 14.84 -34.94 1.55
CA TYR A 28 14.72 -34.06 2.72
C TYR A 28 16.00 -34.00 3.56
N LYS A 29 16.85 -35.02 3.46
CA LYS A 29 18.18 -35.02 4.09
C LYS A 29 19.12 -34.04 3.38
N ASP A 30 19.06 -33.98 2.06
CA ASP A 30 19.84 -33.00 1.28
C ASP A 30 19.40 -31.56 1.59
N LEU A 31 18.09 -31.33 1.80
CA LEU A 31 17.58 -30.03 2.23
C LEU A 31 18.02 -29.68 3.66
N GLU A 32 18.08 -30.65 4.57
CA GLU A 32 18.63 -30.44 5.92
C GLU A 32 20.10 -29.99 5.84
N GLU A 33 20.92 -30.72 5.08
CA GLU A 33 22.33 -30.38 4.89
C GLU A 33 22.49 -29.00 4.25
N ALA A 34 21.73 -28.70 3.19
CA ALA A 34 21.76 -27.40 2.52
C ALA A 34 21.27 -26.24 3.42
N SER A 35 20.44 -26.52 4.42
CA SER A 35 20.05 -25.53 5.44
C SER A 35 21.14 -25.27 6.49
N GLY A 36 22.25 -26.03 6.46
CA GLY A 36 23.27 -26.04 7.51
C GLY A 36 22.87 -26.86 8.74
N GLY A 37 21.94 -27.80 8.59
CA GLY A 37 21.44 -28.66 9.66
C GLY A 37 20.42 -28.01 10.61
N VAL A 38 20.06 -26.74 10.36
CA VAL A 38 19.12 -25.96 11.18
C VAL A 38 17.69 -26.46 11.00
N VAL A 39 17.30 -26.80 9.76
CA VAL A 39 15.96 -27.32 9.45
C VAL A 39 16.05 -28.83 9.21
N LYS A 40 15.50 -29.62 10.15
CA LYS A 40 15.57 -31.09 10.10
C LYS A 40 14.77 -31.68 8.94
N ALA A 41 15.25 -32.80 8.38
CA ALA A 41 14.57 -33.57 7.34
C ALA A 41 13.12 -33.92 7.72
N GLN A 42 12.90 -34.23 9.00
CA GLN A 42 11.56 -34.47 9.52
C GLN A 42 10.65 -33.25 9.37
N ARG A 43 11.17 -32.04 9.64
CA ARG A 43 10.39 -30.81 9.54
C ARG A 43 10.01 -30.52 8.09
N TRP A 44 10.94 -30.68 7.16
CA TRP A 44 10.67 -30.58 5.72
C TRP A 44 9.52 -31.51 5.31
N ASN A 45 9.61 -32.79 5.70
CA ASN A 45 8.59 -33.79 5.40
C ASN A 45 7.22 -33.45 6.03
N GLN A 46 7.20 -32.90 7.25
CA GLN A 46 5.95 -32.49 7.90
C GLN A 46 5.23 -31.41 7.10
N ILE A 47 5.96 -30.38 6.66
CA ILE A 47 5.40 -29.26 5.90
C ILE A 47 4.87 -29.75 4.55
N THR A 48 5.62 -30.59 3.85
CA THR A 48 5.20 -31.13 2.55
C THR A 48 3.99 -32.06 2.63
N ASN A 49 3.79 -32.74 3.76
CA ASN A 49 2.62 -33.59 4.00
C ASN A 49 1.40 -32.82 4.53
N GLY A 50 1.42 -31.49 4.47
CA GLY A 50 0.27 -30.66 4.83
C GLY A 50 0.07 -30.45 6.33
N ILE A 51 1.09 -30.70 7.17
CA ILE A 51 1.03 -30.25 8.57
C ILE A 51 1.06 -28.73 8.57
N LYS A 52 -0.05 -28.13 9.00
CA LYS A 52 -0.23 -26.68 9.05
C LYS A 52 0.89 -26.02 9.85
N VAL A 53 1.56 -25.06 9.22
CA VAL A 53 2.44 -24.10 9.89
C VAL A 53 1.53 -23.14 10.64
N LYS A 54 1.63 -23.10 11.98
CA LYS A 54 0.78 -22.26 12.84
C LYS A 54 1.46 -20.97 13.28
N GLU A 55 2.78 -20.95 13.21
CA GLU A 55 3.63 -19.88 13.72
C GLU A 55 4.85 -19.71 12.80
N PHE A 56 5.45 -18.53 12.86
CA PHE A 56 6.71 -18.29 12.16
C PHE A 56 7.84 -19.10 12.82
N PRO A 57 8.66 -19.80 12.02
CA PRO A 57 9.90 -20.38 12.51
C PRO A 57 10.87 -19.31 13.01
N GLU A 58 11.86 -19.74 13.80
CA GLU A 58 12.97 -18.88 14.21
C GLU A 58 13.71 -18.26 13.00
N PRO A 59 14.27 -17.04 13.10
CA PRO A 59 14.97 -16.38 12.00
C PRO A 59 16.04 -17.25 11.32
N ALA A 60 16.85 -17.96 12.12
CA ALA A 60 17.86 -18.88 11.60
C ALA A 60 17.26 -20.02 10.76
N SER A 61 16.05 -20.49 11.10
CA SER A 61 15.34 -21.49 10.31
C SER A 61 14.86 -20.90 8.99
N ILE A 62 14.32 -19.68 9.00
CA ILE A 62 13.87 -18.98 7.79
C ILE A 62 15.05 -18.78 6.81
N GLU A 63 16.19 -18.30 7.32
CA GLU A 63 17.42 -18.17 6.54
C GLU A 63 17.94 -19.52 6.02
N GLY A 64 17.89 -20.56 6.86
CA GLY A 64 18.24 -21.93 6.48
C GLY A 64 17.35 -22.46 5.35
N MET A 65 16.05 -22.15 5.39
CA MET A 65 15.12 -22.51 4.32
C MET A 65 15.42 -21.77 3.02
N ALA A 66 15.70 -20.47 3.10
CA ALA A 66 16.06 -19.65 1.93
C ALA A 66 17.32 -20.19 1.24
N ARG A 67 18.34 -20.54 2.03
CA ARG A 67 19.57 -21.16 1.54
C ARG A 67 19.31 -22.53 0.91
N ALA A 68 18.56 -23.41 1.59
CA ALA A 68 18.30 -24.76 1.11
C ALA A 68 17.49 -24.76 -0.20
N LEU A 69 16.52 -23.85 -0.34
CA LEU A 69 15.66 -23.74 -1.51
C LEU A 69 16.25 -22.82 -2.60
N ASN A 70 17.39 -22.17 -2.34
CA ASN A 70 18.06 -21.24 -3.24
C ASN A 70 17.14 -20.09 -3.73
N VAL A 71 16.45 -19.45 -2.79
CA VAL A 71 15.57 -18.29 -3.05
C VAL A 71 15.89 -17.14 -2.09
N LYS A 72 15.39 -15.94 -2.40
CA LYS A 72 15.49 -14.78 -1.49
C LYS A 72 14.72 -15.02 -0.19
N LEU A 73 15.20 -14.43 0.91
CA LEU A 73 14.56 -14.51 2.23
C LEU A 73 13.08 -14.07 2.17
N ASP A 74 12.81 -12.98 1.46
CA ASP A 74 11.47 -12.41 1.35
C ASP A 74 10.47 -13.39 0.74
N VAL A 75 10.88 -14.20 -0.24
CA VAL A 75 10.04 -15.24 -0.84
C VAL A 75 9.62 -16.27 0.20
N ILE A 76 10.55 -16.70 1.05
CA ILE A 76 10.26 -17.63 2.15
C ILE A 76 9.31 -16.97 3.15
N LEU A 77 9.58 -15.72 3.52
CA LEU A 77 8.78 -14.99 4.51
C LEU A 77 7.34 -14.82 4.06
N LEU A 78 7.12 -14.39 2.81
CA LEU A 78 5.78 -14.25 2.22
C LEU A 78 5.08 -15.61 2.10
N SER A 79 5.81 -16.66 1.73
CA SER A 79 5.25 -18.02 1.66
C SER A 79 4.84 -18.56 3.03
N ILE A 80 5.61 -18.26 4.09
CA ILE A 80 5.25 -18.60 5.48
C ILE A 80 4.02 -17.79 5.92
N ALA A 81 3.98 -16.49 5.64
CA ALA A 81 2.85 -15.62 5.95
C ALA A 81 1.54 -16.18 5.35
N ARG A 82 1.56 -16.58 4.08
CA ARG A 82 0.43 -17.28 3.44
C ARG A 82 0.10 -18.61 4.13
N SER A 83 1.10 -19.42 4.46
CA SER A 83 0.89 -20.70 5.15
C SER A 83 0.25 -20.56 6.55
N VAL A 84 0.51 -19.46 7.26
CA VAL A 84 -0.14 -19.16 8.55
C VAL A 84 -1.49 -18.44 8.39
N GLY A 85 -1.91 -18.14 7.16
CA GLY A 85 -3.19 -17.50 6.84
C GLY A 85 -3.18 -15.98 6.90
N LEU A 86 -2.00 -15.34 6.83
CA LEU A 86 -1.91 -13.89 6.65
C LEU A 86 -2.15 -13.54 5.18
N PRO A 87 -3.05 -12.58 4.88
CA PRO A 87 -3.21 -12.07 3.52
C PRO A 87 -1.92 -11.34 3.13
N VAL A 88 -1.32 -11.75 2.01
CA VAL A 88 -0.12 -11.15 1.46
C VAL A 88 -0.46 -10.66 0.06
N GLU A 89 -0.82 -9.38 -0.04
CA GLU A 89 -1.01 -8.72 -1.32
C GLU A 89 0.36 -8.43 -1.95
N GLU A 90 0.55 -8.85 -3.20
CA GLU A 90 1.71 -8.46 -4.01
C GLU A 90 1.52 -7.08 -4.67
N ASP A 91 0.36 -6.45 -4.44
CA ASP A 91 -0.02 -5.19 -5.06
C ASP A 91 0.81 -4.02 -4.51
N VAL A 92 1.74 -3.58 -5.34
CA VAL A 92 2.40 -2.28 -5.17
C VAL A 92 1.31 -1.22 -5.35
N SER A 93 1.01 -0.46 -4.27
CA SER A 93 -0.01 0.60 -4.32
C SER A 93 0.20 1.52 -5.53
N ARG A 94 -0.89 2.01 -6.13
CA ARG A 94 -0.82 2.95 -7.26
C ARG A 94 0.07 4.16 -6.96
N LEU A 95 0.08 4.65 -5.72
CA LEU A 95 0.97 5.72 -5.28
C LEU A 95 2.44 5.29 -5.39
N ALA A 96 2.80 4.11 -4.90
CA ALA A 96 4.15 3.57 -4.99
C ALA A 96 4.59 3.41 -6.46
N ALA A 97 3.69 2.99 -7.36
CA ALA A 97 3.95 2.91 -8.80
C ALA A 97 4.17 4.29 -9.47
N MET A 98 3.69 5.37 -8.86
CA MET A 98 3.81 6.75 -9.36
C MET A 98 4.94 7.55 -8.69
N LEU A 99 5.70 6.93 -7.76
CA LEU A 99 6.83 7.61 -7.13
C LEU A 99 7.88 7.99 -8.17
N PRO A 100 8.38 9.23 -8.15
CA PRO A 100 9.40 9.65 -9.10
C PRO A 100 10.75 8.95 -8.80
N PRO A 101 11.61 8.76 -9.82
CA PRO A 101 12.99 8.34 -9.60
C PRO A 101 13.69 9.27 -8.60
N GLY A 102 14.42 8.74 -7.63
CA GLY A 102 15.05 9.51 -6.55
C GLY A 102 14.26 9.51 -5.25
N ALA A 103 13.02 9.00 -5.22
CA ALA A 103 12.26 8.82 -3.98
C ALA A 103 12.99 7.89 -2.99
N GLU A 104 13.81 6.96 -3.49
CA GLU A 104 14.67 6.09 -2.69
C GLU A 104 15.77 6.84 -1.90
N LYS A 105 16.02 8.11 -2.21
CA LYS A 105 17.05 8.95 -1.57
C LYS A 105 16.51 9.81 -0.44
N LEU A 106 15.21 9.75 -0.17
CA LEU A 106 14.62 10.45 0.97
C LEU A 106 15.23 9.90 2.27
N GLY A 107 15.77 10.78 3.12
CA GLY A 107 16.23 10.40 4.44
C GLY A 107 15.05 10.15 5.39
N ASP A 108 15.34 9.52 6.54
CA ASP A 108 14.32 9.09 7.51
C ASP A 108 13.41 10.24 7.96
N ALA A 109 13.96 11.44 8.15
CA ALA A 109 13.18 12.61 8.53
C ALA A 109 12.19 13.05 7.43
N GLN A 110 12.61 13.07 6.16
CA GLN A 110 11.75 13.43 5.04
C GLN A 110 10.68 12.35 4.79
N LEU A 111 11.05 11.08 4.91
CA LEU A 111 10.10 9.97 4.85
C LEU A 111 9.04 10.07 5.96
N GLY A 112 9.46 10.39 7.18
CA GLY A 112 8.56 10.58 8.32
C GLY A 112 7.54 11.69 8.11
N LEU A 113 7.95 12.82 7.54
CA LEU A 113 7.04 13.92 7.18
C LEU A 113 6.04 13.51 6.09
N MET A 114 6.53 12.86 5.02
CA MET A 114 5.68 12.38 3.93
C MET A 114 4.63 11.38 4.44
N LEU A 115 5.06 10.44 5.29
CA LEU A 115 4.18 9.44 5.90
C LEU A 115 3.12 10.08 6.80
N SER A 116 3.49 11.14 7.53
CA SER A 116 2.53 11.88 8.37
C SER A 116 1.46 12.58 7.53
N LEU A 117 1.87 13.22 6.42
CA LEU A 117 0.94 13.83 5.47
C LEU A 117 -0.01 12.79 4.84
N LEU A 118 0.54 11.65 4.39
CA LEU A 118 -0.26 10.57 3.80
C LEU A 118 -1.31 10.03 4.78
N ARG A 119 -0.93 9.81 6.05
CA ARG A 119 -1.87 9.37 7.10
C ARG A 119 -3.00 10.36 7.32
N GLU A 120 -2.70 11.67 7.33
CA GLU A 120 -3.72 12.70 7.51
C GLU A 120 -4.69 12.75 6.31
N MET A 121 -4.17 12.60 5.09
CA MET A 121 -5.02 12.55 3.88
C MET A 121 -5.94 11.31 3.86
N ILE A 122 -5.43 10.14 4.26
CA ILE A 122 -6.25 8.92 4.37
C ILE A 122 -7.36 9.11 5.41
N LYS A 123 -7.01 9.61 6.60
CA LYS A 123 -7.96 9.88 7.68
C LYS A 123 -9.04 10.90 7.27
N ALA A 124 -8.67 11.94 6.51
CA ALA A 124 -9.64 12.90 5.98
C ALA A 124 -10.60 12.24 4.98
N SER A 125 -10.09 11.38 4.08
CA SER A 125 -10.89 10.65 3.11
C SER A 125 -11.88 9.67 3.75
N GLU A 126 -11.52 9.02 4.85
CA GLU A 126 -12.42 8.11 5.59
C GLU A 126 -13.57 8.86 6.30
N ASN A 127 -13.34 10.11 6.69
CA ASN A 127 -14.37 10.95 7.30
C ASN A 127 -15.39 11.47 6.27
N ASP A 128 -14.96 11.69 5.03
CA ASP A 128 -15.85 12.10 3.94
C ASP A 128 -16.78 10.95 3.47
N ASP A 129 -16.39 9.69 3.66
CA ASP A 129 -17.17 8.50 3.26
C ASP A 129 -18.24 8.09 4.30
N ASN A 130 -18.16 8.62 5.52
CA ASN A 130 -19.13 8.43 6.62
C ASN A 130 -20.07 9.64 6.81
N GLY A 131 -19.99 10.65 5.92
CA GLY A 131 -20.77 11.87 5.98
C GLY A 131 -21.95 11.83 5.03
N ASP A 132 -23.16 11.77 5.58
CA ASP A 132 -24.41 12.09 4.90
C ASP A 132 -24.24 13.30 3.96
N ALA A 133 -24.86 13.17 2.79
CA ALA A 133 -24.87 14.15 1.72
C ALA A 133 -25.33 15.56 2.18
N GLU A 134 -24.41 16.43 2.62
CA GLU A 134 -24.65 17.87 2.57
C GLU A 134 -23.37 18.71 2.69
N SER A 135 -22.83 19.15 1.55
CA SER A 135 -22.65 20.57 1.20
C SER A 135 -21.48 20.77 0.25
N ALA A 136 -21.82 21.01 -1.01
CA ALA A 136 -20.89 21.64 -1.96
C ALA A 136 -20.38 22.99 -1.41
N PRO A 137 -19.12 23.38 -1.69
CA PRO A 137 -18.63 24.69 -1.29
C PRO A 137 -19.35 25.79 -2.09
N LYS A 138 -20.20 26.58 -1.41
CA LYS A 138 -20.79 27.80 -1.95
C LYS A 138 -19.69 28.85 -2.13
N VAL A 139 -19.23 29.02 -3.37
CA VAL A 139 -18.44 30.19 -3.77
C VAL A 139 -19.31 31.43 -3.60
N LEU A 140 -18.94 32.28 -2.63
CA LEU A 140 -19.63 33.50 -2.26
C LEU A 140 -19.46 34.57 -3.35
N GLY A 141 -20.28 34.49 -4.40
CA GLY A 141 -20.43 35.55 -5.39
C GLY A 141 -21.30 36.68 -4.86
N SER A 142 -20.68 37.83 -4.61
CA SER A 142 -21.32 39.09 -4.19
C SER A 142 -22.30 39.59 -5.24
N LYS A 143 -23.61 39.50 -4.93
CA LYS A 143 -24.66 40.24 -5.66
C LYS A 143 -25.14 41.40 -4.80
N THR A 144 -24.61 42.58 -5.07
CA THR A 144 -25.14 43.85 -4.55
C THR A 144 -26.43 44.16 -5.30
N LYS A 145 -27.56 44.15 -4.58
CA LYS A 145 -28.91 44.47 -5.04
C LYS A 145 -29.05 45.99 -5.28
N PRO A 146 -29.65 46.45 -6.39
CA PRO A 146 -30.04 47.86 -6.54
C PRO A 146 -31.53 48.04 -6.23
N GLU A 147 -31.89 49.02 -5.40
CA GLU A 147 -33.16 49.77 -5.51
C GLU A 147 -33.19 50.99 -4.55
N PRO A 148 -34.12 51.96 -4.70
CA PRO A 148 -33.85 53.22 -5.39
C PRO A 148 -34.11 54.45 -4.49
N GLU A 149 -33.52 55.60 -4.81
CA GLU A 149 -34.08 56.89 -4.34
C GLU A 149 -33.62 58.06 -5.23
N ALA A 150 -34.59 58.86 -5.67
CA ALA A 150 -34.43 60.22 -6.17
C ALA A 150 -35.54 61.06 -5.49
N PRO A 151 -35.54 62.43 -5.44
CA PRO A 151 -34.72 63.35 -6.23
C PRO A 151 -34.34 64.73 -5.56
N LYS A 152 -33.60 65.56 -6.33
CA LYS A 152 -33.54 67.06 -6.40
C LYS A 152 -32.58 67.88 -5.50
N LYS A 153 -31.60 68.56 -6.15
CA LYS A 153 -31.52 70.03 -6.48
C LYS A 153 -30.07 70.41 -6.83
N ALA A 154 -29.78 70.82 -8.08
CA ALA A 154 -29.47 72.21 -8.53
C ALA A 154 -28.29 72.85 -7.74
N THR A 155 -27.16 73.35 -8.27
CA THR A 155 -26.77 74.17 -9.46
C THR A 155 -25.21 74.27 -9.34
N ARG A 156 -24.32 74.34 -10.33
CA ARG A 156 -23.98 75.49 -11.19
C ARG A 156 -22.59 75.27 -11.83
N ARG A 157 -22.47 75.54 -13.15
CA ARG A 157 -21.32 75.99 -14.00
C ARG A 157 -19.90 75.81 -13.42
N THR A 158 -18.96 75.26 -14.19
CA THR A 158 -18.17 76.07 -15.15
C THR A 158 -17.66 75.25 -16.34
N LYS A 159 -17.82 75.83 -17.53
CA LYS A 159 -17.39 75.30 -18.83
C LYS A 159 -16.04 75.95 -19.15
N GLY A 160 -15.04 75.12 -19.46
CA GLY A 160 -13.71 75.56 -19.87
C GLY A 160 -13.73 76.39 -21.16
N ARG A 161 -13.04 77.53 -21.10
CA ARG A 161 -12.50 78.34 -22.19
C ARG A 161 -11.09 77.76 -22.43
N THR A 162 -10.61 77.49 -23.64
CA THR A 162 -9.98 78.45 -24.57
C THR A 162 -9.71 77.75 -25.93
N PRO A 163 -9.64 78.47 -27.08
CA PRO A 163 -9.50 77.92 -28.42
C PRO A 163 -8.08 78.01 -29.02
N ASN A 164 -7.91 77.30 -30.15
CA ASN A 164 -6.97 77.45 -31.28
C ASN A 164 -5.60 78.14 -31.08
N GLN A 165 -4.55 77.44 -31.51
CA GLN A 165 -3.67 77.91 -32.58
C GLN A 165 -3.64 76.88 -33.71
#